data_AF-A0A2G2LH61-F1
#
_entry.id   AF-A0A2G2LH61-F1
#
_cell.length_a   1.000
_cell.length_b   1.000
_cell.length_c   1.000
_cell.angle_alpha   90.00
_cell.angle_beta   90.00
_cell.angle_gamma   90.00
#
_symmetry.space_group_name_H-M   'P 1'
#
loop_
_entity.id
_entity.type
_entity.pdbx_description
1 polymer ?
#
loop_
_entity_poly.entity_id
_entity_poly.type
_entity_poly.pdbx_seq_one_letter_code
_entity_poly.pdbx_strand_id
1 'polypeptide(L)'
;MLKFENTAEVGDSIKAFDFEPMKSRGDSYLEGIVTAKGMCNHGFQAFTIKVTKKVSSGETKEVPPNMKSYIPYQVSFLEYDNRISKIMETLT
;
A
#
# COMPACT_ATOMS: atom_id res chain seq x y z
N MET A 1 -7.23 -13.96 -11.19
CA MET A 1 -7.00 -12.57 -10.76
C MET A 1 -6.67 -12.60 -9.28
N LEU A 2 -5.63 -11.89 -8.87
CA LEU A 2 -5.24 -11.81 -7.46
C LEU A 2 -6.16 -10.83 -6.73
N LYS A 3 -6.31 -11.03 -5.41
CA LYS A 3 -7.33 -10.37 -4.59
C LYS A 3 -7.47 -8.86 -4.83
N PHE A 4 -6.37 -8.12 -4.85
CA PHE A 4 -6.37 -6.65 -4.98
C PHE A 4 -5.93 -6.14 -6.36
N GLU A 5 -5.78 -7.01 -7.35
CA GLU A 5 -5.24 -6.66 -8.67
C GLU A 5 -6.03 -5.52 -9.35
N ASN A 6 -7.36 -5.50 -9.15
CA ASN A 6 -8.27 -4.51 -9.73
C ASN A 6 -8.65 -3.37 -8.77
N THR A 7 -8.04 -3.28 -7.58
CA THR A 7 -8.41 -2.27 -6.59
C THR A 7 -8.03 -0.86 -7.05
N ALA A 8 -6.97 -0.71 -7.84
CA ALA A 8 -6.48 0.57 -8.31
C ALA A 8 -5.87 0.50 -9.70
N GLU A 9 -5.74 1.66 -10.34
CA GLU A 9 -5.07 1.90 -11.60
C GLU A 9 -3.86 2.83 -11.41
N VAL A 10 -3.03 2.95 -12.45
CA VAL A 10 -1.91 3.90 -12.45
C VAL A 10 -2.46 5.33 -12.31
N GLY A 11 -1.87 6.10 -11.40
CA GLY A 11 -2.31 7.45 -11.05
C GLY A 11 -3.20 7.51 -9.80
N ASP A 12 -3.83 6.41 -9.38
CA ASP A 12 -4.61 6.39 -8.14
C ASP A 12 -3.71 6.45 -6.90
N SER A 13 -4.23 7.07 -5.83
CA SER A 13 -3.66 6.95 -4.49
C SER A 13 -4.26 5.75 -3.76
N ILE A 14 -3.41 4.93 -3.13
CA ILE A 14 -3.83 3.79 -2.32
C ILE A 14 -3.26 3.87 -0.90
N LYS A 15 -3.97 3.25 0.04
CA LYS A 15 -3.46 2.86 1.36
C LYS A 15 -3.26 1.36 1.40
N ALA A 16 -2.13 0.91 1.92
CA ALA A 16 -1.78 -0.49 2.07
C ALA A 16 -1.24 -0.74 3.49
N PHE A 17 -1.95 -1.57 4.25
CA PHE A 17 -1.56 -1.96 5.60
C PHE A 17 -0.58 -3.15 5.57
N ASP A 18 0.41 -3.12 6.48
CA ASP A 18 1.33 -4.24 6.69
C ASP A 18 0.67 -5.36 7.50
N PHE A 19 -0.26 -4.99 8.39
CA PHE A 19 -0.99 -5.90 9.28
C PHE A 19 -2.42 -5.40 9.48
N GLU A 20 -3.34 -6.31 9.79
CA GLU A 20 -4.71 -5.94 10.14
C GLU A 20 -4.71 -4.98 11.35
N PRO A 21 -5.41 -3.83 11.26
CA PRO A 21 -5.54 -2.89 12.37
C PRO A 21 -6.09 -3.54 13.64
N MET A 22 -5.53 -3.18 14.80
CA MET A 22 -5.91 -3.75 16.10
C MET A 22 -5.97 -2.66 17.16
N LYS A 23 -6.99 -2.67 18.02
CA LYS A 23 -7.16 -1.64 19.07
C LYS A 23 -5.96 -1.51 20.03
N SER A 24 -5.24 -2.59 20.27
CA SER A 24 -4.13 -2.65 21.23
C SER A 24 -2.76 -2.28 20.64
N ARG A 25 -2.67 -1.97 19.34
CA ARG A 25 -1.41 -1.71 18.64
C ARG A 25 -1.61 -0.63 17.58
N GLY A 26 -0.72 0.37 17.54
CA GLY A 26 -0.73 1.34 16.46
C GLY A 26 -0.55 0.70 15.08
N ASP A 27 -1.26 1.23 14.09
CA ASP A 27 -1.25 0.70 12.73
C ASP A 27 0.11 0.86 12.04
N SER A 28 0.38 0.02 11.05
CA SER A 28 1.52 0.18 10.14
C SER A 28 1.03 0.07 8.71
N TYR A 29 1.28 1.12 7.92
CA TYR A 29 0.79 1.22 6.55
C TYR A 29 1.61 2.20 5.72
N LEU A 30 1.49 2.05 4.41
CA LEU A 30 1.94 3.00 3.41
C LEU A 30 0.74 3.64 2.72
N GLU A 31 0.85 4.92 2.41
CA GLU A 31 0.03 5.57 1.38
C GLU A 31 0.95 5.98 0.22
N GLY A 32 0.43 5.94 -1.00
CA GLY A 32 1.20 6.38 -2.15
C GLY A 32 0.43 6.31 -3.47
N ILE A 33 1.02 6.93 -4.48
CA ILE A 33 0.47 7.00 -5.84
C ILE A 33 0.97 5.80 -6.63
N VAL A 34 0.06 5.07 -7.27
CA VAL A 34 0.39 3.93 -8.13
C VAL A 34 1.11 4.44 -9.39
N THR A 35 2.32 3.98 -9.62
CA THR A 35 3.13 4.32 -10.79
C THR A 35 3.24 3.17 -11.80
N ALA A 36 3.01 1.93 -11.37
CA ALA A 36 2.94 0.76 -12.24
C ALA A 36 2.11 -0.37 -11.60
N LYS A 37 1.66 -1.30 -12.44
CA LYS A 37 0.93 -2.52 -12.09
C LYS A 37 1.58 -3.73 -12.76
N GLY A 38 1.49 -4.89 -12.13
CA GLY A 38 1.94 -6.17 -12.68
C GLY A 38 3.14 -6.79 -11.97
N MET A 39 3.93 -7.59 -12.69
CA MET A 39 5.11 -8.27 -12.16
C MET A 39 6.17 -7.26 -11.73
N CYS A 40 6.53 -7.26 -10.44
CA CYS A 40 7.60 -6.41 -9.92
C CYS A 40 8.98 -7.06 -10.08
N ASN A 41 10.05 -6.30 -9.83
CA ASN A 41 11.44 -6.75 -9.94
C ASN A 41 11.83 -7.85 -8.92
N HIS A 42 10.92 -8.21 -8.02
CA HIS A 42 11.08 -9.28 -7.03
C HIS A 42 10.26 -10.54 -7.36
N GLY A 43 9.65 -10.62 -8.55
CA GLY A 43 9.01 -11.85 -9.04
C GLY A 43 7.59 -12.10 -8.53
N PHE A 44 6.88 -11.07 -8.06
CA PHE A 44 5.46 -11.17 -7.69
C PHE A 44 4.63 -10.02 -8.28
N GLN A 45 3.32 -10.25 -8.40
CA GLN A 45 2.36 -9.28 -8.93
C GLN A 45 1.98 -8.24 -7.86
N ALA A 46 2.13 -6.95 -8.18
CA ALA A 46 2.01 -5.86 -7.22
C ALA A 46 1.64 -4.53 -7.86
N PHE A 47 1.15 -3.60 -7.01
CA PHE A 47 1.25 -2.18 -7.30
C PHE A 47 2.67 -1.72 -7.01
N THR A 48 3.29 -0.98 -7.93
CA THR A 48 4.43 -0.14 -7.61
C THR A 48 3.90 1.23 -7.22
N ILE A 49 4.27 1.73 -6.04
CA ILE A 49 3.85 3.06 -5.57
C ILE A 49 5.03 3.99 -5.35
N LYS A 50 4.83 5.28 -5.64
CA LYS A 50 5.62 6.36 -5.04
C LYS A 50 5.02 6.66 -3.67
N VAL A 51 5.76 6.37 -2.60
CA VAL A 51 5.29 6.53 -1.23
C VAL A 51 5.13 8.01 -0.90
N THR A 52 3.99 8.39 -0.34
CA THR A 52 3.68 9.76 0.12
C THR A 52 3.53 9.82 1.64
N LYS A 53 3.14 8.71 2.27
CA LYS A 53 3.07 8.59 3.73
C LYS A 53 3.50 7.21 4.19
N LYS A 54 4.24 7.19 5.30
CA LYS A 54 4.61 5.96 6.01
C LYS A 54 4.21 6.09 7.47
N VAL A 55 3.46 5.12 7.96
CA VAL A 55 3.13 4.99 9.38
C VAL A 55 3.66 3.67 9.90
N SER A 56 4.33 3.71 11.05
CA SER A 56 4.85 2.53 11.73
C SER A 56 4.45 2.60 13.19
N SER A 57 3.74 1.57 13.66
CA SER A 57 3.25 1.48 15.05
C SER A 57 2.45 2.71 15.50
N GLY A 58 1.66 3.29 14.59
CA GLY A 58 0.82 4.48 14.84
C GLY A 58 1.54 5.81 14.62
N GLU A 59 2.84 5.81 14.38
CA GLU A 59 3.63 7.04 14.22
C GLU A 59 3.96 7.30 12.75
N THR A 60 3.68 8.51 12.27
CA THR A 60 4.14 8.97 10.96
C THR A 60 5.67 9.04 10.94
N LYS A 61 6.28 8.42 9.94
CA LYS A 61 7.73 8.41 9.72
C LYS A 61 8.07 9.27 8.51
N GLU A 62 9.28 9.81 8.52
CA GLU A 62 9.82 10.52 7.36
C GLU A 62 9.83 9.60 6.13
N VAL A 63 9.40 10.15 4.99
CA VAL A 63 9.43 9.48 3.70
C VAL A 63 10.57 10.09 2.89
N PRO A 64 11.64 9.33 2.59
CA PRO A 64 12.71 9.82 1.75
C PRO A 64 12.19 10.28 0.38
N PRO A 65 12.77 11.31 -0.23
CA PRO A 65 12.42 11.73 -1.58
C PRO A 65 12.47 10.55 -2.55
N ASN A 66 11.43 10.41 -3.37
CA ASN A 66 11.30 9.35 -4.38
C ASN A 66 11.30 7.91 -3.83
N MET A 67 10.96 7.71 -2.54
CA MET A 67 10.77 6.38 -1.99
C MET A 67 9.74 5.59 -2.80
N LYS A 68 10.13 4.40 -3.24
CA LYS A 68 9.30 3.45 -3.98
C LYS A 68 9.01 2.24 -3.10
N SER A 69 7.80 1.69 -3.21
CA SER A 69 7.45 0.42 -2.59
C SER A 69 6.65 -0.47 -3.53
N TYR A 70 6.63 -1.76 -3.23
CA TYR A 70 5.84 -2.77 -3.94
C TYR A 70 4.78 -3.32 -3.01
N ILE A 71 3.51 -3.16 -3.38
CA ILE A 71 2.36 -3.64 -2.62
C ILE A 71 1.80 -4.88 -3.31
N PRO A 72 2.02 -6.09 -2.77
CA PRO A 72 1.53 -7.33 -3.39
C PRO A 72 0.01 -7.32 -3.54
N TYR A 73 -0.50 -7.78 -4.68
CA TYR A 73 -1.95 -7.94 -4.89
C TYR A 73 -2.57 -9.00 -3.98
N GLN A 74 -1.75 -9.92 -3.49
CA GLN A 74 -2.16 -10.95 -2.55
C GLN A 74 -0.94 -11.47 -1.78
N VAL A 75 -1.11 -11.78 -0.50
CA VAL A 75 -0.15 -12.51 0.34
C VAL A 75 -0.71 -13.87 0.76
N SER A 76 0.16 -14.82 1.10
CA SER A 76 -0.23 -16.20 1.43
C SER A 76 -0.72 -16.39 2.87
N PHE A 77 -0.29 -15.55 3.81
CA PHE A 77 -0.60 -15.69 5.23
C PHE A 77 -1.16 -14.39 5.79
N LEU A 78 -2.23 -14.48 6.59
CA LEU A 78 -2.95 -13.34 7.18
C LEU A 78 -3.40 -12.30 6.14
N GLU A 79 -3.91 -12.75 4.99
CA GLU A 79 -4.57 -11.88 4.01
C GLU A 79 -5.99 -11.52 4.48
N TYR A 80 -6.38 -10.26 4.38
CA TYR A 80 -7.67 -9.75 4.86
C TYR A 80 -8.23 -8.71 3.89
N ASP A 81 -9.54 -8.46 3.92
CA ASP A 81 -10.23 -7.75 2.83
C ASP A 81 -9.88 -6.27 2.73
N ASN A 82 -9.56 -5.63 3.85
CA ASN A 82 -9.31 -4.19 3.90
C ASN A 82 -7.82 -3.84 3.89
N ARG A 83 -6.94 -4.75 3.43
CA ARG A 83 -5.49 -4.51 3.39
C ARG A 83 -5.12 -3.39 2.42
N ILE A 84 -5.77 -3.32 1.26
CA ILE A 84 -5.51 -2.31 0.24
C ILE A 84 -6.83 -1.61 -0.12
N SER A 85 -6.81 -0.27 -0.12
CA SER A 85 -7.95 0.54 -0.57
C SER A 85 -7.49 1.77 -1.33
N LYS A 86 -8.30 2.23 -2.28
CA LYS A 86 -8.15 3.59 -2.85
C LYS A 86 -8.44 4.62 -1.78
N ILE A 87 -7.72 5.73 -1.82
CA ILE A 87 -7.96 6.90 -0.98
C ILE A 87 -8.13 8.13 -1.88
N MET A 88 -9.03 9.03 -1.49
CA MET A 88 -9.14 10.32 -2.19
C MET A 88 -7.94 11.19 -1.80
N GLU A 89 -7.32 11.85 -2.78
CA GLU A 89 -6.40 12.95 -2.47
C GLU A 89 -7.15 13.99 -1.65
N THR A 90 -6.66 14.28 -0.45
CA THR A 90 -7.11 15.47 0.26
C THR A 90 -6.34 16.62 -0.36
N LEU A 91 -7.00 17.38 -1.24
CA LEU A 91 -6.46 18.65 -1.73
C LEU A 91 -6.27 19.55 -0.49
N THR A 92 -5.03 19.69 -0.04
CA THR A 92 -4.61 20.64 0.99
C THR A 92 -4.22 21.96 0.36
#